data_AF-A0A4V1V1K1-F1
#
_entry.id   AF-A0A4V1V1K1-F1
#
_cell.length_a   1.000
_cell.length_b   1.000
_cell.length_c   1.000
_cell.angle_alpha   90.00
_cell.angle_beta   90.00
_cell.angle_gamma   90.00
#
_symmetry.space_group_name_H-M   'P 1'
#
loop_
_entity.id
_entity.type
_entity.pdbx_description
1 polymer ?
#
loop_
_entity_poly.entity_id
_entity_poly.type
_entity_poly.pdbx_seq_one_letter_code
_entity_poly.pdbx_strand_id
1 'polypeptide(L)'
;MADAQSLMKSLGLRVSSIGPGGRYPCADMAADDPYRYWATITAGQYWFGVQPKPKGVLSPGARAAFEEAAFNISPNGKEAYVKLGDDLDDAVSKARAAMARIRDVLNELA
;
A
#
# COMPACT_ATOMS: atom_id res chain seq x y z
N MET A 1 6.92 -14.60 -5.09
CA MET A 1 6.16 -14.19 -3.89
C MET A 1 7.07 -13.87 -2.69
N ALA A 2 8.24 -14.52 -2.54
CA ALA A 2 9.19 -14.21 -1.47
C ALA A 2 9.58 -12.72 -1.42
N ASP A 3 9.75 -12.09 -2.57
CA ASP A 3 10.28 -10.73 -2.69
C ASP A 3 9.32 -9.61 -2.23
N ALA A 4 8.02 -9.71 -2.53
CA ALA A 4 7.04 -8.72 -2.04
C ALA A 4 6.89 -8.77 -0.52
N GLN A 5 7.01 -9.97 0.07
CA GLN A 5 6.99 -10.14 1.51
C GLN A 5 8.29 -9.60 2.15
N SER A 6 9.44 -9.82 1.49
CA SER A 6 10.73 -9.24 1.89
C SER A 6 10.70 -7.71 1.89
N LEU A 7 10.08 -7.09 0.88
CA LEU A 7 9.83 -5.64 0.86
C LEU A 7 9.07 -5.19 2.11
N MET A 8 7.93 -5.81 2.42
CA MET A 8 7.13 -5.42 3.59
C MET A 8 7.88 -5.63 4.91
N LYS A 9 8.61 -6.74 5.06
CA LYS A 9 9.45 -6.97 6.25
C LYS A 9 10.56 -5.92 6.39
N SER A 10 11.17 -5.50 5.29
CA SER A 10 12.22 -4.46 5.26
C SER A 10 11.69 -3.05 5.60
N LEU A 11 10.38 -2.86 5.50
CA LEU A 11 9.66 -1.67 5.97
C LEU A 11 9.29 -1.75 7.46
N GLY A 12 9.63 -2.85 8.14
CA GLY A 12 9.25 -3.08 9.54
C GLY A 12 7.77 -3.44 9.72
N LEU A 13 7.05 -3.76 8.63
CA LEU A 13 5.64 -4.09 8.69
C LEU A 13 5.44 -5.54 9.15
N ARG A 14 4.58 -5.73 10.16
CA ARG A 14 4.14 -7.05 10.58
C ARG A 14 3.09 -7.58 9.61
N VAL A 15 3.53 -8.45 8.70
CA VAL A 15 2.65 -9.07 7.70
C VAL A 15 1.61 -9.93 8.42
N SER A 16 0.35 -9.48 8.40
CA SER A 16 -0.75 -10.04 9.21
C SER A 16 -1.51 -11.16 8.48
N SER A 17 -1.45 -11.18 7.14
CA SER A 17 -1.98 -12.28 6.33
C SER A 17 -1.50 -12.17 4.87
N ILE A 18 -1.64 -13.26 4.13
CA ILE A 18 -1.79 -13.17 2.68
C ILE A 18 -3.17 -12.49 2.46
N GLY A 19 -3.23 -11.43 1.65
CA GLY A 19 -4.40 -10.55 1.48
C GLY A 19 -5.67 -11.24 0.98
N PRO A 20 -6.75 -10.49 0.69
CA PRO A 20 -8.01 -11.08 0.20
C PRO A 20 -7.75 -11.97 -1.03
N GLY A 21 -8.04 -13.27 -0.92
CA GLY A 21 -7.78 -14.28 -1.95
C GLY A 21 -6.35 -14.87 -1.99
N GLY A 22 -5.51 -14.60 -0.98
CA GLY A 22 -4.18 -15.20 -0.87
C GLY A 22 -3.16 -14.74 -1.92
N ARG A 23 -3.37 -13.59 -2.57
CA ARG A 23 -2.53 -13.17 -3.71
C ARG A 23 -1.29 -12.38 -3.32
N TYR A 24 -1.38 -11.49 -2.33
CA TYR A 24 -0.33 -10.52 -2.01
C TYR A 24 -0.16 -10.35 -0.49
N PRO A 25 1.05 -10.16 0.05
CA PRO A 25 1.23 -9.88 1.48
C PRO A 25 0.57 -8.56 1.87
N CYS A 26 -0.03 -8.54 3.07
CA CYS A 26 -0.64 -7.36 3.66
C CYS A 26 -0.16 -7.12 5.09
N ALA A 27 -0.18 -5.86 5.51
CA ALA A 27 0.15 -5.48 6.87
C ALA A 27 -0.76 -4.34 7.35
N ASP A 28 -1.13 -4.44 8.62
CA ASP A 28 -1.86 -3.40 9.32
C ASP A 28 -0.84 -2.52 10.07
N MET A 29 -1.03 -1.20 10.08
CA MET A 29 -0.16 -0.28 10.83
C MET A 29 -0.45 -0.36 12.34
N ALA A 30 -1.73 -0.51 12.70
CA ALA A 30 -2.23 -0.79 14.04
C ALA A 30 -3.44 -1.76 13.98
N ALA A 31 -3.84 -2.34 15.12
CA ALA A 31 -4.93 -3.31 15.17
C ALA A 31 -6.26 -2.73 14.64
N ASP A 32 -6.51 -1.46 14.97
CA ASP A 32 -7.74 -0.71 14.69
C ASP A 32 -7.62 0.27 13.52
N ASP A 33 -6.53 0.16 12.73
CA ASP A 33 -6.31 1.06 11.61
C ASP A 33 -7.36 0.82 10.52
N PRO A 34 -8.12 1.84 10.07
CA PRO A 34 -9.12 1.70 9.02
C PRO A 34 -8.50 1.41 7.65
N TYR A 35 -7.17 1.41 7.54
CA TYR A 35 -6.45 1.10 6.31
C TYR A 35 -5.40 0.01 6.51
N ARG A 36 -5.09 -0.67 5.41
CA ARG A 36 -4.13 -1.77 5.34
C ARG A 36 -3.19 -1.57 4.15
N TYR A 37 -1.90 -1.80 4.38
CA TYR A 37 -0.89 -1.80 3.34
C TYR A 37 -0.81 -3.15 2.64
N TRP A 38 -0.42 -3.12 1.38
CA TRP A 38 -0.11 -4.30 0.59
C TRP A 38 1.07 -4.05 -0.33
N ALA A 39 1.74 -5.12 -0.72
CA ALA A 39 2.81 -5.08 -1.72
C ALA A 39 2.64 -6.23 -2.72
N THR A 40 3.00 -6.01 -3.98
CA THR A 40 3.05 -7.08 -4.99
C THR A 40 4.19 -6.89 -5.96
N ILE A 41 4.46 -7.92 -6.74
CA ILE A 41 5.36 -7.85 -7.89
C ILE A 41 4.56 -8.25 -9.13
N THR A 42 4.55 -7.40 -10.14
CA THR A 42 3.89 -7.65 -11.41
C THR A 42 4.82 -7.20 -12.53
N ALA A 43 5.03 -8.06 -13.52
CA ALA A 43 5.98 -7.83 -14.61
C ALA A 43 7.40 -7.44 -14.13
N GLY A 44 7.88 -8.11 -13.07
CA GLY A 44 9.20 -7.85 -12.49
C GLY A 44 9.32 -6.56 -11.67
N GLN A 45 8.22 -5.82 -11.49
CA GLN A 45 8.23 -4.54 -10.78
C GLN A 45 7.50 -4.66 -9.45
N TYR A 46 8.08 -4.08 -8.40
CA TYR A 46 7.48 -3.86 -7.09
C TYR A 46 6.42 -2.77 -7.15
N TRP A 47 5.31 -3.06 -6.50
CA TRP A 47 4.18 -2.15 -6.30
C TRP A 47 3.83 -2.17 -4.83
N PHE A 48 3.43 -1.00 -4.33
CA PHE A 48 3.01 -0.83 -2.96
C PHE A 48 1.78 0.05 -2.91
N GLY A 49 0.86 -0.27 -2.01
CA GLY A 49 -0.39 0.44 -1.92
C GLY A 49 -1.09 0.29 -0.59
N VAL A 50 -2.24 0.94 -0.52
CA VAL A 50 -3.11 1.02 0.64
C VAL A 50 -4.55 0.81 0.22
N GLN A 51 -5.34 0.20 1.09
CA GLN A 51 -6.78 0.00 0.89
C GLN A 51 -7.53 0.11 2.23
N PRO A 52 -8.83 0.45 2.22
CA PRO A 52 -9.67 0.41 3.41
C PRO A 52 -9.80 -1.00 4.01
N LYS A 53 -10.06 -1.06 5.32
CA LYS A 53 -10.34 -2.25 6.13
C LYS A 53 -11.66 -2.01 6.88
N PRO A 54 -12.76 -2.74 6.58
CA PRO A 54 -12.90 -3.76 5.55
C PRO A 54 -12.76 -3.19 4.13
N LYS A 55 -12.48 -4.05 3.14
CA LYS A 55 -12.26 -3.64 1.75
C LYS A 55 -13.49 -2.90 1.20
N GLY A 56 -13.33 -1.61 0.96
CA GLY A 56 -14.37 -0.70 0.46
C GLY A 56 -13.86 0.17 -0.68
N VAL A 57 -14.75 0.95 -1.28
CA VAL A 57 -14.37 2.02 -2.21
C VAL A 57 -13.83 3.19 -1.41
N LEU A 58 -12.74 3.80 -1.86
CA LEU A 58 -12.21 5.03 -1.26
C LEU A 58 -13.26 6.13 -1.35
N SER A 59 -13.44 6.90 -0.28
CA SER A 59 -14.30 8.08 -0.33
C SER A 59 -13.79 9.07 -1.40
N PRO A 60 -14.65 9.94 -1.96
CA PRO A 60 -14.20 10.94 -2.94
C PRO A 60 -13.05 11.81 -2.43
N GLY A 61 -13.08 12.19 -1.14
CA GLY A 61 -12.01 12.94 -0.49
C GLY A 61 -10.70 12.14 -0.40
N ALA A 62 -10.78 10.88 0.04
CA ALA A 62 -9.59 10.02 0.10
C ALA A 62 -8.99 9.79 -1.28
N ARG A 63 -9.83 9.58 -2.29
CA ARG A 63 -9.40 9.42 -3.68
C ARG A 63 -8.64 10.65 -4.17
N ALA A 64 -9.21 11.85 -4.01
CA ALA A 64 -8.58 13.09 -4.43
C ALA A 64 -7.23 13.31 -3.71
N ALA A 65 -7.19 13.12 -2.40
CA ALA A 65 -5.96 13.28 -1.61
C ALA A 65 -4.86 12.29 -2.04
N PHE A 66 -5.22 11.03 -2.35
CA PHE A 66 -4.25 10.07 -2.88
C PHE A 66 -3.76 10.42 -4.30
N GLU A 67 -4.65 10.90 -5.17
CA GLU A 67 -4.27 11.37 -6.51
C GLU A 67 -3.32 12.59 -6.42
N GLU A 68 -3.58 13.55 -5.53
CA GLU A 68 -2.71 14.70 -5.25
C GLU A 68 -1.35 14.27 -4.68
N ALA A 69 -1.31 13.23 -3.86
CA ALA A 69 -0.08 12.61 -3.34
C ALA A 69 0.67 11.74 -4.38
N ALA A 70 0.27 11.80 -5.66
CA ALA A 70 0.83 11.07 -6.79
C ALA A 70 0.67 9.53 -6.70
N PHE A 71 -0.39 9.05 -6.06
CA PHE A 71 -0.80 7.65 -6.13
C PHE A 71 -1.74 7.41 -7.30
N ASN A 72 -1.66 6.22 -7.88
CA ASN A 72 -2.63 5.72 -8.82
C ASN A 72 -3.81 5.12 -8.07
N ILE A 73 -5.01 5.33 -8.59
CA ILE A 73 -6.22 4.72 -8.06
C ILE A 73 -6.59 3.53 -8.92
N SER A 74 -6.84 2.40 -8.26
CA SER A 74 -7.35 1.19 -8.92
C SER A 74 -8.62 1.48 -9.72
N PRO A 75 -8.86 0.79 -10.86
CA PRO A 75 -10.05 1.04 -11.68
C PRO A 75 -11.38 0.87 -10.94
N ASN A 76 -11.39 0.04 -9.88
CA ASN A 76 -12.56 -0.16 -9.03
C ASN A 76 -12.64 0.82 -7.84
N GLY A 77 -11.68 1.74 -7.72
CA GLY A 77 -11.62 2.78 -6.69
C GLY A 77 -11.35 2.28 -5.28
N LYS A 78 -10.91 1.03 -5.10
CA LYS A 78 -10.80 0.41 -3.76
C LYS A 78 -9.41 0.53 -3.12
N GLU A 79 -8.43 0.90 -3.93
CA GLU A 79 -7.02 0.84 -3.58
C GLU A 79 -6.28 2.00 -4.23
N ALA A 80 -5.36 2.61 -3.48
CA ALA A 80 -4.39 3.58 -3.98
C ALA A 80 -3.00 2.92 -3.98
N TYR A 81 -2.21 3.11 -5.04
CA TYR A 81 -0.94 2.42 -5.20
C TYR A 81 0.09 3.19 -6.02
N VAL A 82 1.35 2.82 -5.84
CA VAL A 82 2.48 3.39 -6.55
C VAL A 82 3.42 2.29 -7.04
N LYS A 83 4.03 2.54 -8.20
CA LYS A 83 5.11 1.71 -8.73
C LYS A 83 6.42 2.10 -8.07
N LEU A 84 7.17 1.12 -7.59
CA LEU A 84 8.43 1.36 -6.89
C LEU A 84 9.64 1.15 -7.81
N GLY A 85 9.62 0.13 -8.66
CA GLY A 85 10.77 -0.21 -9.51
C GLY A 85 10.96 -1.72 -9.58
N ASP A 86 12.07 -2.19 -10.13
CA ASP A 86 12.44 -3.60 -10.25
C ASP A 86 13.53 -4.02 -9.25
N ASP A 87 14.31 -3.07 -8.73
CA ASP A 87 15.29 -3.28 -7.67
C ASP A 87 14.66 -3.23 -6.27
N LEU A 88 15.08 -4.14 -5.37
CA LEU A 88 14.51 -4.26 -4.02
C LEU A 88 14.95 -3.11 -3.11
N ASP A 89 16.21 -2.69 -3.14
CA ASP A 89 16.75 -1.69 -2.21
C ASP A 89 16.18 -0.29 -2.53
N ASP A 90 16.08 0.02 -3.82
CA ASP A 90 15.37 1.20 -4.31
C ASP A 90 13.86 1.11 -3.99
N ALA A 91 13.25 -0.06 -4.16
CA ALA A 91 11.84 -0.24 -3.81
C ALA A 91 11.57 -0.05 -2.31
N VAL A 92 12.46 -0.50 -1.42
CA VAL A 92 12.37 -0.25 0.02
C VAL A 92 12.44 1.25 0.31
N SER A 93 13.39 1.96 -0.30
CA SER A 93 13.56 3.41 -0.11
C SER A 93 12.33 4.19 -0.56
N LYS A 94 11.80 3.87 -1.75
CA LYS A 94 10.57 4.50 -2.28
C LYS A 94 9.33 4.12 -1.50
N ALA A 95 9.23 2.89 -1.02
CA ALA A 95 8.09 2.45 -0.21
C ALA A 95 8.05 3.16 1.14
N ARG A 96 9.20 3.47 1.76
CA ARG A 96 9.24 4.30 2.98
C ARG A 96 8.67 5.70 2.72
N ALA A 97 9.06 6.33 1.60
CA ALA A 97 8.49 7.62 1.20
C ALA A 97 6.98 7.51 0.90
N ALA A 98 6.54 6.44 0.25
CA ALA A 98 5.13 6.19 -0.02
C ALA A 98 4.33 6.00 1.28
N MET A 99 4.86 5.26 2.27
CA MET A 99 4.23 5.09 3.58
C MET A 99 4.07 6.42 4.33
N ALA A 100 5.09 7.28 4.29
CA ALA A 100 5.00 8.61 4.90
C ALA A 100 3.86 9.42 4.27
N ARG A 101 3.80 9.49 2.92
CA ARG A 101 2.73 10.19 2.21
C ARG A 101 1.35 9.62 2.48
N ILE A 102 1.22 8.29 2.54
CA ILE A 102 -0.05 7.64 2.89
C ILE A 102 -0.49 8.08 4.29
N ARG A 103 0.44 8.10 5.26
CA ARG A 103 0.11 8.54 6.62
C ARG A 103 -0.32 10.01 6.65
N ASP A 104 0.35 10.88 5.91
CA ASP A 104 0.00 12.30 5.83
C ASP A 104 -1.42 12.47 5.26
N VAL A 105 -1.71 11.81 4.13
CA VAL A 105 -3.06 11.78 3.52
C VAL A 105 -4.12 11.28 4.51
N LEU A 106 -3.84 10.19 5.22
CA LEU A 106 -4.79 9.61 6.17
C LEU A 106 -5.03 10.51 7.39
N ASN A 107 -4.01 11.25 7.85
CA ASN A 107 -4.13 12.21 8.94
C ASN A 107 -4.95 13.43 8.54
N GLU A 108 -4.88 13.88 7.28
CA GLU A 108 -5.67 15.00 6.76
C GLU A 108 -7.15 14.65 6.58
N LEU A 109 -7.47 13.35 6.45
CA LEU A 109 -8.83 12.84 6.29
C LEU A 109 -9.54 12.52 7.62
N ALA A 110 -8.82 12.50 8.74
CA ALA A 110 -9.32 12.19 10.08
C ALA A 110 -9.90 13.43 10.78
#